data_AF-A0A258BYW0-F1
#
_entry.id   AF-A0A258BYW0-F1
#
_cell.length_a   1.000
_cell.length_b   1.000
_cell.length_c   1.000
_cell.angle_alpha   90.00
_cell.angle_beta   90.00
_cell.angle_gamma   90.00
#
_symmetry.space_group_name_H-M   'P 1'
#
loop_
_entity.id
_entity.type
_entity.pdbx_description
1 polymer ?
#
loop_
_entity_poly.entity_id
_entity_poly.type
_entity_poly.pdbx_seq_one_letter_code
_entity_poly.pdbx_strand_id
1 'polypeptide(L)' 'MLDGHAELTMTVLMTPDKANFSGNVHGGTLLKY' A
#
# COMPACT_ATOMS: atom_id res chain seq x y z
N MET A 1 8.50 -15.65 -27.44
CA MET A 1 7.81 -14.70 -26.54
C MET A 1 7.37 -15.49 -25.32
N LEU A 2 8.07 -15.33 -24.21
CA LEU A 2 7.64 -15.81 -22.90
C LEU A 2 7.32 -14.56 -22.09
N ASP A 3 6.15 -13.97 -22.32
CA ASP A 3 5.65 -12.86 -21.51
C ASP A 3 5.10 -13.44 -20.20
N GLY A 4 6.02 -13.81 -19.31
CA GLY A 4 5.68 -14.18 -17.95
C GLY A 4 5.33 -12.93 -17.16
N HIS A 5 4.03 -12.61 -17.05
CA HIS A 5 3.54 -11.60 -16.12
C HIS A 5 3.90 -12.03 -14.69
N ALA A 6 4.97 -11.45 -14.13
CA ALA A 6 5.38 -11.67 -12.75
C ALA A 6 4.61 -10.70 -11.85
N GLU A 7 3.48 -11.17 -11.33
CA GLU A 7 2.67 -10.43 -10.35
C GLU A 7 2.99 -10.87 -8.92
N LEU A 8 2.97 -9.92 -8.00
CA LEU A 8 3.13 -10.15 -6.56
C LEU A 8 1.96 -9.52 -5.82
N THR A 9 1.24 -10.31 -5.03
CA THR A 9 0.17 -9.82 -4.15
C THR A 9 0.66 -9.69 -2.72
N MET A 10 0.35 -8.56 -2.08
CA MET A 10 0.67 -8.31 -0.67
C MET A 10 -0.57 -7.81 0.08
N THR A 11 -0.72 -8.24 1.33
CA THR A 11 -1.74 -7.73 2.26
C THR A 11 -1.05 -7.00 3.39
N VAL A 12 -1.44 -5.75 3.64
CA VAL A 12 -0.85 -4.89 4.68
C VAL A 12 -1.95 -4.39 5.61
N LEU A 13 -1.76 -4.53 6.92
CA LEU A 13 -2.67 -3.97 7.90
C LEU A 13 -2.47 -2.45 8.02
N MET A 14 -3.56 -1.70 7.89
CA MET A 14 -3.58 -0.26 8.08
C MET A 14 -4.06 0.06 9.50
N THR A 15 -3.14 0.59 10.31
CA THR A 15 -3.31 0.89 11.73
C THR A 15 -3.53 2.39 11.96
N PRO A 16 -4.11 2.81 13.10
CA PRO A 16 -4.44 4.22 13.36
C PRO A 16 -3.26 5.19 13.30
N ASP A 17 -2.03 4.76 13.58
CA ASP A 17 -0.80 5.56 13.44
C ASP A 17 -0.49 5.96 12.00
N LYS A 18 -1.06 5.26 11.01
CA LYS A 18 -0.94 5.58 9.58
C LYS A 18 -2.00 6.58 9.10
N ALA A 19 -2.90 7.01 9.99
CA ALA A 19 -3.92 7.99 9.65
C ALA A 19 -3.32 9.42 9.56
N ASN A 20 -3.86 10.22 8.64
CA ASN A 20 -3.62 11.64 8.55
C ASN A 20 -4.60 12.41 9.45
N PHE A 21 -4.49 13.75 9.46
CA PHE A 21 -5.35 14.62 10.28
C PHE A 21 -6.84 14.56 9.91
N SER A 22 -7.21 14.05 8.73
CA SER A 22 -8.60 13.86 8.31
C SER A 22 -9.11 12.44 8.58
N GLY A 23 -8.34 11.59 9.27
CA GLY A 23 -8.75 10.22 9.64
C GLY A 23 -8.61 9.19 8.53
N ASN A 24 -8.03 9.56 7.39
CA ASN A 24 -7.74 8.64 6.27
C ASN A 24 -6.28 8.18 6.31
N VAL A 25 -5.91 7.16 5.55
CA VAL A 25 -4.49 6.80 5.40
C VAL A 25 -3.69 7.97 4.82
N HIS A 26 -2.55 8.29 5.41
CA HIS A 26 -1.64 9.28 4.88
C HIS A 26 -1.06 8.83 3.53
N GLY A 27 -1.14 9.67 2.49
CA GLY A 27 -0.72 9.30 1.13
C GLY A 27 0.75 8.87 1.03
N GLY A 28 1.64 9.51 1.80
CA GLY A 28 3.05 9.10 1.89
C GLY A 28 3.26 7.69 2.47
N THR A 29 2.27 7.11 3.13
CA THR A 29 2.31 5.71 3.60
C THR A 29 2.01 4.74 2.46
N LEU A 30 1.09 5.08 1.54
CA LEU A 30 0.77 4.23 0.38
C LEU A 30 1.93 4.18 -0.62
N LEU A 31 2.65 5.30 -0.81
CA LEU A 31 3.77 5.37 -1.75
C LEU A 31 5.04 4.64 -1.30
N LYS A 32 5.07 4.13 -0.05
CA LYS A 32 6.21 3.41 0.52
C LYS A 32 6.12 1.90 0.32
N TYR A 33 4.96 1.38 -0.06
CA TYR A 33 4.70 -0.04 -0.28
C TYR A 33 4.49 -0.29 -1.77
#